data_AF-A0A925ZBA6-F1
#
_entry.id   AF-A0A925ZBA6-F1
#
_cell.length_a   1.000
_cell.length_b   1.000
_cell.length_c   1.000
_cell.angle_alpha   90.00
_cell.angle_beta   90.00
_cell.angle_gamma   90.00
#
_symmetry.space_group_name_H-M   'P 1'
#
loop_
_entity.id
_entity.type
_entity.pdbx_description
1 polymer ?
#
loop_
_entity_poly.entity_id
_entity_poly.type
_entity_poly.pdbx_seq_one_letter_code
_entity_poly.pdbx_strand_id
1 'polypeptide(L)'
;EATEQIQKDVSTGSALTTAMQTTGVFPTMVIQMCAIGEESGSLDQMLGKAAEFYEDEVDEAVKGLSSLMEPFIIVILGTLIGGIVVSMYLPIFKLGQVV
;
A
#
# COMPACT_ATOMS: atom_id res chain seq x y z
N GLU A 1 -9.73 9.41 18.77
CA GLU A 1 -8.57 9.54 19.67
C GLU A 1 -7.52 10.54 19.17
N ALA A 2 -6.63 10.21 18.22
CA ALA A 2 -5.55 11.12 17.79
C ALA A 2 -6.08 12.48 17.26
N THR A 3 -7.10 12.47 16.40
CA THR A 3 -7.70 13.69 15.84
C THR A 3 -8.42 14.53 16.89
N GLU A 4 -9.02 13.90 17.91
CA GLU A 4 -9.70 14.60 19.02
C GLU A 4 -8.68 15.28 19.94
N GLN A 5 -7.54 14.61 20.20
CA GLN A 5 -6.43 15.21 20.93
C GLN A 5 -5.87 16.43 20.18
N ILE A 6 -5.66 16.30 18.87
CA ILE A 6 -5.21 17.41 18.02
C ILE A 6 -6.20 18.58 18.06
N GLN A 7 -7.50 18.30 17.90
CA GLN A 7 -8.54 19.33 17.97
C GLN A 7 -8.48 20.07 19.31
N LYS A 8 -8.34 19.33 20.41
CA LYS A 8 -8.24 19.92 21.75
C LYS A 8 -7.01 20.82 21.87
N ASP A 9 -5.84 20.35 21.45
CA ASP A 9 -4.59 21.11 21.54
C ASP A 9 -4.63 22.38 20.69
N VAL A 10 -5.16 22.29 19.47
CA VAL A 10 -5.36 23.45 18.58
C VAL A 10 -6.38 24.42 19.17
N SER A 11 -7.48 23.94 19.77
CA SER A 11 -8.47 24.80 20.42
C SER A 11 -7.91 25.55 21.63
N THR A 12 -6.87 25.02 22.27
CA THR A 12 -6.12 25.69 23.35
C THR A 12 -5.03 26.64 22.86
N GLY A 13 -4.85 26.78 21.54
CA GLY A 13 -3.90 27.70 20.91
C GLY A 13 -2.55 27.08 20.55
N SER A 14 -2.40 25.75 20.61
CA SER A 14 -1.21 25.08 20.11
C SER A 14 -1.19 25.06 18.58
N ALA A 15 -0.01 25.17 17.98
CA ALA A 15 0.16 24.99 16.54
C ALA A 15 -0.29 23.59 16.11
N LEU A 16 -0.94 23.49 14.95
CA LEU A 16 -1.44 22.23 14.39
C LEU A 16 -0.30 21.25 14.17
N THR A 17 0.84 21.72 13.67
CA THR A 17 2.07 20.94 13.55
C THR A 17 2.49 20.26 14.85
N THR A 18 2.53 21.02 15.95
CA THR A 18 2.97 20.52 17.26
C THR A 18 1.98 19.49 17.80
N ALA A 19 0.68 19.74 17.63
CA ALA A 19 -0.38 18.82 18.02
C ALA A 19 -0.28 17.50 17.23
N MET A 20 -0.10 17.56 15.90
CA MET A 20 0.07 16.38 15.05
C MET A 20 1.30 15.57 15.44
N GLN A 21 2.42 16.24 15.71
CA GLN A 21 3.69 15.61 16.08
C GLN A 21 3.60 14.89 17.44
N THR A 22 2.84 15.43 18.39
CA THR A 22 2.64 14.86 19.72
C THR A 22 1.86 13.54 19.69
N THR A 23 0.95 13.37 18.73
CA THR A 23 0.18 12.11 18.60
C THR A 23 0.99 10.94 18.05
N GLY A 24 2.09 11.20 17.31
CA GLY A 24 2.96 10.16 16.77
C GLY A 24 2.32 9.25 15.69
N VAL A 25 1.10 9.54 15.25
CA VAL A 25 0.39 8.75 14.22
C VAL A 25 0.71 9.25 12.80
N PHE A 26 1.06 10.53 12.67
CA PHE A 26 1.26 11.16 11.38
C PHE A 26 2.69 10.97 10.88
N PRO A 27 2.87 10.56 9.61
CA PRO A 27 4.19 10.50 8.99
C PRO A 27 4.87 11.87 8.94
N THR A 28 6.21 11.87 8.90
CA THR A 28 7.02 13.10 8.88
C THR A 28 6.69 14.01 7.70
N MET A 29 6.36 13.44 6.53
CA MET A 29 5.95 14.21 5.35
C MET A 29 4.70 15.07 5.60
N VAL A 30 3.68 14.49 6.24
CA VAL A 30 2.43 15.21 6.55
C VAL A 30 2.70 16.35 7.55
N ILE A 31 3.50 16.08 8.58
CA ILE A 31 3.89 17.07 9.58
C ILE A 31 4.66 18.23 8.94
N GLN A 32 5.56 17.94 7.99
CA GLN A 32 6.32 18.95 7.25
C GLN A 32 5.44 19.79 6.32
N MET A 33 4.52 19.17 5.57
CA MET A 33 3.57 19.90 4.73
C MET A 33 2.66 20.80 5.58
N CYS A 34 2.21 20.29 6.73
CA CYS A 34 1.47 21.08 7.70
C CYS A 34 2.29 22.28 8.20
N ALA A 35 3.59 22.11 8.50
CA ALA A 35 4.46 23.20 8.95
C ALA A 35 4.63 24.29 7.90
N ILE A 36 4.89 23.89 6.66
CA ILE A 36 5.00 24.82 5.53
C ILE A 36 3.67 25.56 5.34
N GLY A 37 2.54 24.85 5.43
CA GLY A 37 1.21 25.42 5.27
C GLY A 37 0.82 26.38 6.39
N GLU A 38 1.22 26.08 7.62
CA GLU A 38 0.97 26.89 8.81
C GLU A 38 1.83 28.17 8.80
N GLU A 39 3.09 28.09 8.36
CA GLU A 39 3.99 29.26 8.22
C GLU A 39 3.63 30.16 7.04
N SER A 40 3.21 29.58 5.90
CA SER A 40 2.85 30.32 4.68
C SER A 40 1.38 30.74 4.62
N GLY A 41 0.55 30.33 5.58
CA GLY A 41 -0.90 30.54 5.55
C GLY A 41 -1.62 29.75 4.45
N SER A 42 -0.98 28.74 3.86
CA SER A 42 -1.50 27.90 2.77
C SER A 42 -1.85 26.48 3.23
N LEU A 43 -2.28 26.33 4.48
CA LEU A 43 -2.55 25.03 5.13
C LEU A 43 -3.44 24.10 4.30
N ASP A 44 -4.55 24.62 3.76
CA ASP A 44 -5.50 23.87 2.92
C ASP A 44 -4.80 23.28 1.68
N GLN A 45 -4.02 24.10 0.99
CA GLN A 45 -3.26 23.67 -0.19
C GLN A 45 -2.19 22.62 0.16
N MET A 46 -1.45 22.80 1.26
CA MET A 46 -0.38 21.88 1.63
C MET A 46 -0.91 20.54 2.14
N LEU A 47 -2.00 20.54 2.91
CA LEU A 47 -2.67 19.31 3.33
C LEU A 47 -3.32 18.59 2.15
N GLY A 48 -3.88 19.33 1.19
CA GLY A 48 -4.36 18.78 -0.08
C GLY A 48 -3.27 18.05 -0.85
N LYS A 49 -2.07 18.64 -0.98
CA LYS A 49 -0.92 17.97 -1.60
C LYS A 49 -0.47 16.71 -0.84
N ALA A 50 -0.52 16.75 0.48
CA ALA A 50 -0.20 15.57 1.28
C ALA A 50 -1.22 14.44 1.02
N ALA A 51 -2.50 14.78 0.90
CA ALA A 51 -3.55 13.81 0.56
C ALA A 51 -3.35 13.20 -0.84
N GLU A 52 -3.12 14.04 -1.87
CA GLU A 52 -2.83 13.59 -3.24
C GLU A 52 -1.64 12.61 -3.27
N PHE A 53 -0.56 12.93 -2.55
CA PHE A 53 0.62 12.06 -2.49
C PHE A 53 0.29 10.67 -1.91
N TYR A 54 -0.49 10.60 -0.84
CA TYR A 54 -0.87 9.33 -0.23
C TYR A 54 -1.91 8.56 -1.05
N GLU A 55 -2.80 9.26 -1.75
CA GLU A 55 -3.73 8.64 -2.69
C GLU A 55 -2.96 7.98 -3.85
N ASP A 56 -1.98 8.68 -4.42
CA ASP A 56 -1.08 8.14 -5.45
C ASP A 56 -0.29 6.92 -4.94
N GLU A 57 0.23 6.97 -3.71
CA GLU A 57 0.97 5.85 -3.11
C GLU A 57 0.08 4.60 -2.91
N VAL A 58 -1.16 4.80 -2.48
CA VAL A 58 -2.16 3.72 -2.35
C VAL A 58 -2.52 3.15 -3.73
N ASP A 59 -2.77 4.00 -4.72
CA ASP A 59 -3.10 3.57 -6.08
C ASP A 59 -1.96 2.76 -6.71
N GLU A 60 -0.71 3.18 -6.51
CA GLU A 60 0.46 2.46 -7.01
C GLU A 60 0.63 1.11 -6.29
N ALA A 61 0.39 1.06 -4.98
CA ALA A 61 0.40 -0.19 -4.22
C ALA A 61 -0.69 -1.16 -4.72
N VAL A 62 -1.90 -0.66 -4.99
CA VAL A 62 -3.02 -1.45 -5.51
C VAL A 62 -2.71 -1.97 -6.93
N LYS A 63 -2.14 -1.14 -7.79
CA LYS A 63 -1.68 -1.56 -9.13
C LYS A 63 -0.61 -2.63 -9.04
N GLY A 64 0.39 -2.44 -8.17
CA GLY A 64 1.45 -3.41 -7.94
C GLY A 64 0.89 -4.77 -7.51
N LEU A 65 0.00 -4.79 -6.51
CA LEU A 65 -0.68 -6.00 -6.06
C LEU A 65 -1.52 -6.66 -7.17
N SER A 66 -2.22 -5.86 -7.96
CA SER A 66 -3.03 -6.34 -9.09
C SER A 66 -2.16 -6.96 -10.18
N SER A 67 -1.01 -6.36 -10.49
CA SER A 67 -0.06 -6.88 -11.48
C SER A 67 0.52 -8.24 -11.11
N LEU A 68 0.64 -8.53 -9.80
CA LEU A 68 1.13 -9.80 -9.29
C LEU A 68 0.07 -10.92 -9.32
N MET A 69 -1.21 -10.58 -9.44
CA MET A 69 -2.26 -11.60 -9.56
C MET A 69 -2.14 -12.40 -10.87
N GLU A 70 -1.82 -11.75 -11.99
CA GLU A 70 -1.68 -12.43 -13.29
C GLU A 70 -0.60 -13.54 -13.29
N PRO A 71 0.66 -13.28 -12.90
CA PRO A 71 1.68 -14.33 -12.84
C PRO A 71 1.34 -15.43 -11.83
N PHE A 72 0.66 -15.10 -10.72
CA PHE A 72 0.22 -16.10 -9.75
C PHE A 72 -0.79 -17.10 -10.35
N ILE A 73 -1.76 -16.59 -11.11
CA ILE A 73 -2.74 -17.42 -11.82
C ILE A 73 -2.04 -18.32 -12.85
N ILE A 74 -1.07 -17.79 -13.60
CA ILE A 74 -0.29 -18.55 -14.59
C ILE A 74 0.49 -19.69 -13.93
N VAL A 75 1.14 -19.44 -12.79
CA VAL A 75 1.89 -20.48 -12.05
C VAL A 75 0.96 -21.61 -11.58
N ILE A 76 -0.22 -21.28 -11.05
CA ILE A 76 -1.20 -22.28 -10.62
C ILE A 76 -1.71 -23.11 -11.80
N LEU A 77 -2.11 -22.45 -12.89
CA LEU A 77 -2.59 -23.12 -14.11
C LEU A 77 -1.51 -24.00 -14.72
N GLY A 78 -0.28 -23.48 -14.83
CA GLY A 78 0.87 -24.22 -15.35
C GLY A 78 1.18 -25.47 -14.51
N THR A 79 1.09 -25.36 -13.18
CA THR A 79 1.28 -26.50 -12.28
C THR A 79 0.18 -27.55 -12.44
N LEU A 80 -1.08 -27.12 -12.54
CA LEU A 80 -2.21 -28.02 -12.78
C LEU A 80 -2.09 -28.77 -14.10
N ILE A 81 -1.85 -28.05 -15.20
CA ILE A 81 -1.71 -28.64 -16.53
C ILE A 81 -0.47 -29.54 -16.59
N GLY A 82 0.66 -29.09 -16.05
CA GLY A 82 1.89 -29.87 -15.96
C GLY A 82 1.69 -31.17 -15.16
N GLY A 83 0.97 -31.11 -14.04
CA GLY A 83 0.62 -32.27 -13.23
C GLY A 83 -0.22 -33.29 -14.00
N ILE A 84 -1.18 -32.84 -14.81
CA ILE A 84 -2.01 -33.72 -15.65
C ILE A 84 -1.16 -34.40 -16.73
N VAL A 85 -0.32 -33.65 -17.44
CA VAL A 85 0.56 -34.18 -18.48
C VAL A 85 1.50 -35.24 -17.91
N VAL A 86 2.19 -34.94 -16.81
CA VAL A 86 3.08 -35.91 -16.16
C VAL A 86 2.30 -37.16 -15.74
N SER A 87 1.10 -36.99 -15.16
CA SER A 87 0.27 -38.13 -14.74
C SER A 87 -0.19 -39.02 -15.91
N MET A 88 -0.43 -38.44 -17.09
CA MET A 88 -0.82 -39.21 -18.29
C MET A 88 0.36 -39.90 -18.98
N TYR A 89 1.52 -39.25 -19.08
CA TYR A 89 2.66 -39.76 -19.83
C TYR A 89 3.60 -40.67 -19.02
N LEU A 90 3.73 -40.45 -17.72
CA LEU A 90 4.61 -41.26 -16.85
C LEU A 90 4.25 -42.76 -16.84
N PRO A 91 2.96 -43.18 -16.84
CA PRO A 91 2.57 -44.58 -16.99
C PRO A 91 2.98 -45.19 -18.33
N ILE A 92 2.87 -44.43 -19.43
CA ILE A 92 3.28 -44.86 -20.77
C ILE A 92 4.79 -45.14 -20.78
N PHE A 93 5.58 -44.25 -20.18
CA PHE A 93 7.04 -44.41 -20.08
C PHE A 93 7.44 -45.65 -19.26
N LYS A 94 6.73 -45.91 -18.16
CA LYS A 94 6.95 -47.10 -17.33
C LYS A 94 6.61 -48.40 -18.06
N LEU A 95 5.59 -48.42 -18.92
CA LEU A 95 5.24 -49.60 -19.73
C LEU A 95 6.29 -49.86 -20.82
N GLY A 96 6.85 -48.82 -21.44
CA GLY A 96 7.91 -48.96 -22.45
C GLY A 96 9.26 -49.44 -21.91
N GLN A 97 9.49 -49.34 -20.59
CA GLN A 97 10.72 -49.78 -19.94
C GLN A 97 10.67 -51.26 -19.49
N VAL A 98 9.50 -51.89 -19.54
CA VAL A 98 9.25 -53.29 -19.12
C VAL A 98 9.30 -54.27 -20.31
N VAL A 99 9.47 -53.77 -21.54
CA VAL A 99 9.62 -54.57 -22.77
C VAL A 99 11.08 -54.59 -23.23
#